data_AF-A0AAC8W8K8-F1
#
_entry.id   AF-A0AAC8W8K8-F1
#
_cell.length_a   1.000
_cell.length_b   1.000
_cell.length_c   1.000
_cell.angle_alpha   90.00
_cell.angle_beta   90.00
_cell.angle_gamma   90.00
#
_symmetry.space_group_name_H-M   'P 1'
#
loop_
_entity.id
_entity.type
_entity.pdbx_description
1 polymer ?
#
loop_
_entity_poly.entity_id
_entity_poly.type
_entity_poly.pdbx_seq_one_letter_code
_entity_poly.pdbx_strand_id
1 'polypeptide(L)' 'MRNNSPVQGIAYDKKRAHIYLAFNDYLFKVNRDGMVLANGRFHTGREFEGICVNNSHLYAELAQRPELLHQKIK' A
#
# COMPACT_ATOMS: atom_id res chain seq x y z
N MET A 1 -7.39 4.48 8.90
CA MET A 1 -6.00 4.96 8.88
C MET A 1 -5.60 5.39 10.28
N ARG A 2 -4.42 4.98 10.77
CA ARG A 2 -3.77 5.81 11.79
C ARG A 2 -3.38 7.10 11.07
N ASN A 3 -4.01 8.23 11.42
CA ASN A 3 -3.59 9.53 10.92
C ASN A 3 -2.09 9.66 11.20
N ASN A 4 -1.27 9.94 10.18
CA ASN A 4 0.20 10.03 10.19
C ASN A 4 0.99 8.78 9.72
N SER A 5 0.40 7.83 9.00
CA SER A 5 1.20 6.83 8.27
C SER A 5 2.03 7.52 7.16
N PRO A 6 3.34 7.25 7.03
CA PRO A 6 4.12 7.74 5.90
C PRO A 6 3.69 7.04 4.59
N VAL A 7 4.04 7.65 3.46
CA VAL A 7 3.95 6.98 2.14
C VAL A 7 4.97 5.84 2.11
N GLN A 8 4.53 4.63 1.81
CA GLN A 8 5.38 3.45 1.65
C GLN A 8 5.57 3.03 0.19
N GLY A 9 4.75 3.57 -0.72
CA GLY A 9 4.90 3.28 -2.14
C GLY A 9 4.19 4.28 -3.03
N ILE A 10 4.77 4.50 -4.21
CA ILE A 10 4.20 5.30 -5.30
C ILE A 10 4.37 4.56 -6.62
N ALA A 11 3.32 4.52 -7.43
CA ALA A 11 3.37 3.97 -8.78
C ALA A 11 2.52 4.81 -9.75
N TYR A 12 2.94 4.87 -11.02
CA TYR A 12 2.22 5.60 -12.05
C TYR A 12 1.74 4.65 -13.17
N ASP A 13 0.44 4.61 -13.40
CA ASP A 13 -0.16 3.91 -14.54
C ASP A 13 -0.15 4.83 -15.76
N LYS A 14 0.83 4.66 -16.65
CA LYS A 14 0.96 5.45 -17.87
C LYS A 14 -0.25 5.34 -18.80
N LYS A 15 -0.93 4.18 -18.83
CA LYS A 15 -2.06 3.94 -19.74
C LYS A 15 -3.29 4.73 -19.32
N ARG A 16 -3.51 4.86 -18.00
CA ARG A 16 -4.68 5.53 -17.44
C ARG A 16 -4.38 6.92 -16.86
N ALA A 17 -3.11 7.33 -16.87
CA ALA A 17 -2.62 8.58 -16.27
C ALA A 17 -3.02 8.74 -14.77
N HIS A 18 -2.95 7.65 -14.00
CA HIS A 18 -3.25 7.67 -12.57
C HIS A 18 -2.00 7.43 -11.73
N ILE A 19 -1.95 8.09 -10.57
CA ILE A 19 -0.96 7.88 -9.52
C ILE A 19 -1.59 6.98 -8.47
N TYR A 20 -0.84 6.01 -7.99
CA TYR A 20 -1.20 5.15 -6.86
C TYR A 20 -0.26 5.47 -5.71
N LEU A 21 -0.84 5.67 -4.51
CA LEU A 21 -0.11 5.92 -3.28
C LEU A 21 -0.49 4.87 -2.24
N ALA A 22 0.51 4.26 -1.61
CA ALA A 22 0.34 3.25 -0.57
C ALA A 22 0.72 3.81 0.81
N PHE A 23 -0.14 3.57 1.80
CA PHE A 23 0.03 3.94 3.20
C PHE A 23 -0.42 2.80 4.11
N ASN A 24 0.51 2.16 4.81
CA ASN A 24 0.28 0.95 5.58
C ASN A 24 -0.42 -0.13 4.75
N ASP A 25 -1.70 -0.40 5.01
CA ASP A 25 -2.54 -1.36 4.29
C ASP A 25 -3.58 -0.66 3.39
N TYR A 26 -3.46 0.65 3.18
CA TYR A 26 -4.32 1.46 2.31
C TYR A 26 -3.65 1.77 0.97
N LEU A 27 -4.48 1.80 -0.07
CA LEU A 27 -4.11 2.26 -1.40
C LEU A 27 -5.04 3.38 -1.85
N PHE A 28 -4.46 4.44 -2.36
CA PHE A 28 -5.17 5.58 -2.93
C PHE A 28 -4.87 5.65 -4.42
N LYS A 29 -5.92 5.82 -5.21
CA LYS A 29 -5.85 6.16 -6.62
C LYS A 29 -6.09 7.66 -6.75
N VAL A 30 -5.15 8.34 -7.38
CA VAL A 30 -5.13 9.80 -7.50
C VAL A 30 -4.99 10.17 -8.99
N ASN A 31 -5.66 11.23 -9.42
CA ASN A 31 -5.41 11.80 -10.75
C ASN A 31 -4.12 12.66 -10.74
N ARG A 32 -3.74 13.21 -11.89
CA ARG A 32 -2.53 14.04 -11.99
C ARG A 32 -2.61 15.37 -11.25
N ASP A 33 -3.82 15.84 -10.96
CA ASP A 33 -4.06 17.10 -10.23
C ASP A 33 -4.06 16.89 -8.71
N GLY A 34 -3.83 15.66 -8.23
CA GLY A 34 -3.81 15.33 -6.81
C GLY A 34 -5.18 15.01 -6.20
N MET A 35 -6.24 14.94 -7.01
CA MET A 35 -7.57 14.55 -6.54
C MET A 35 -7.64 13.04 -6.32
N VAL A 36 -8.08 12.64 -5.12
CA VAL A 36 -8.37 11.24 -4.80
C VAL A 36 -9.60 10.79 -5.59
N LEU A 37 -9.40 9.82 -6.47
CA LEU A 37 -10.47 9.22 -7.27
C LEU A 37 -11.12 8.03 -6.57
N ALA A 38 -10.31 7.25 -5.85
CA ALA A 38 -10.75 6.08 -5.11
C ALA A 38 -9.72 5.74 -4.03
N ASN A 39 -10.16 5.02 -3.00
CA ASN A 39 -9.28 4.42 -2.01
C ASN A 39 -9.81 3.05 -1.58
N GLY A 40 -8.93 2.22 -1.05
CA GLY A 40 -9.28 0.90 -0.53
C GLY A 40 -8.28 0.45 0.52
N ARG A 41 -8.71 -0.52 1.33
CA ARG A 41 -7.89 -1.15 2.36
C ARG A 41 -7.72 -2.63 2.05
N PHE A 42 -6.50 -3.13 2.13
CA PHE A 42 -6.17 -4.52 1.91
C PHE A 42 -5.98 -5.22 3.26
N HIS A 43 -6.86 -6.16 3.61
CA HIS A 43 -6.81 -6.89 4.87
C HIS A 43 -5.78 -8.04 4.82
N THR A 44 -4.51 -7.70 4.60
CA THR A 44 -3.42 -8.69 4.49
C THR A 44 -2.79 -9.04 5.85
N GLY A 45 -3.07 -8.23 6.88
CA GLY A 45 -2.36 -8.29 8.17
C GLY A 45 -0.89 -7.82 8.09
N ARG A 46 -0.50 -7.22 6.96
CA ARG A 46 0.85 -6.77 6.63
C ARG A 46 0.80 -5.37 6.02
N GLU A 47 1.89 -4.62 6.18
CA GLU A 47 2.03 -3.29 5.60
C GLU A 47 2.62 -3.38 4.19
N PHE A 48 2.36 -2.40 3.34
CA PHE A 48 3.03 -2.25 2.06
C PHE A 48 4.50 -1.82 2.27
N GLU A 49 5.43 -2.40 1.51
CA GLU A 49 6.86 -2.00 1.50
C GLU A 49 7.32 -1.48 0.12
N GLY A 50 6.38 -1.35 -0.80
CA GLY A 50 6.60 -0.87 -2.15
C GLY A 50 5.48 -1.31 -3.07
N ILE A 51 5.22 -0.52 -4.11
CA ILE A 51 4.21 -0.85 -5.11
C ILE A 51 4.73 -0.60 -6.53
N CYS A 52 4.18 -1.33 -7.49
CA CYS A 52 4.42 -1.15 -8.92
C CYS A 52 3.11 -1.35 -9.68
N VAL A 53 2.95 -0.63 -10.80
CA VAL A 53 1.87 -0.89 -11.75
C VAL A 53 2.47 -1.27 -13.10
N ASN A 54 2.06 -2.42 -13.63
CA ASN A 54 2.46 -2.88 -14.96
C ASN A 54 1.27 -3.54 -15.66
N ASN A 55 1.04 -3.23 -16.94
CA ASN A 55 -0.02 -3.82 -17.77
C ASN A 55 -1.39 -3.90 -17.07
N SER A 56 -1.84 -2.80 -16.44
CA SER A 56 -3.10 -2.71 -15.68
C SER A 56 -3.17 -3.56 -14.40
N HIS A 57 -2.07 -4.15 -13.96
CA HIS A 57 -1.94 -4.89 -12.70
C HIS A 57 -1.18 -4.07 -11.67
N LEU A 58 -1.64 -4.12 -10.43
CA LEU A 58 -0.93 -3.60 -9.26
C LEU A 58 -0.16 -4.75 -8.61
N TYR A 59 1.12 -4.52 -8.36
CA TYR A 59 1.98 -5.38 -7.57
C TYR A 59 2.36 -4.63 -6.30
N ALA A 60 2.41 -5.34 -5.19
CA ALA A 60 2.81 -4.78 -3.92
C ALA A 60 3.69 -5.78 -3.18
N GLU A 61 4.80 -5.28 -2.64
CA GLU A 61 5.54 -6.02 -1.62
C GLU A 61 4.84 -5.83 -0.29
N LEU A 62 4.71 -6.92 0.48
CA LEU A 62 4.11 -6.91 1.80
C LEU A 62 5.19 -7.23 2.84
N ALA A 63 5.27 -6.40 3.87
CA ALA A 63 6.21 -6.56 4.96
C ALA A 63 6.19 -8.00 5.49
N GLN A 64 7.36 -8.64 5.50
CA GLN A 64 7.53 -9.91 6.18
C GLN A 64 7.63 -9.64 7.68
N ARG A 65 6.57 -9.95 8.43
CA ARG A 65 6.64 -9.90 9.89
C ARG A 65 7.54 -11.03 10.40
N PRO A 66 8.61 -10.76 11.17
CA PRO A 66 9.25 -11.80 11.96
C PRO A 66 8.23 -12.36 12.97
N GLU A 67 8.17 -13.68 13.10
CA GLU A 67 7.27 -14.35 14.03
C GLU A 67 7.79 -14.18 15.46
N LEU A 68 7.00 -13.56 16.33
CA LEU A 68 7.31 -13.44 17.76
C LEU A 68 6.67 -14.61 18.51
N LEU A 69 7.48 -15.59 18.91
CA LEU A 69 7.07 -16.58 19.90
C LEU A 69 7.11 -15.94 21.30
N HIS A 70 5.95 -15.64 21.86
CA HIS A 70 5.81 -15.19 23.24
C HIS A 70 5.17 -16.30 24.08
N GLN A 71 5.95 -16.95 24.95
CA GLN A 71 5.47 -17.95 25.89
C GLN A 71 5.95 -17.60 27.30
N LYS A 72 5.01 -17.50 28.25
CA LYS A 72 5.38 -17.50 29.67
C LYS A 72 5.77 -18.94 30.04
N ILE A 73 7.05 -19.17 30.30
CA ILE A 73 7.54 -20.45 30.82
C ILE A 73 7.12 -20.53 32.29
N LYS A 74 6.50 -21.65 32.68
CA LYS A 74 6.20 -21.99 34.07
C LYS A 74 7.35 -22.76 34.68
#